data_AF-A0A0W0SB73-F1
#
_entry.id   AF-A0A0W0SB73-F1
#
_cell.length_a   1.000
_cell.length_b   1.000
_cell.length_c   1.000
_cell.angle_alpha   90.00
_cell.angle_beta   90.00
_cell.angle_gamma   90.00
#
_symmetry.space_group_name_H-M   'P 1'
#
loop_
_entity.id
_entity.type
_entity.pdbx_description
1 polymer ?
#
loop_
_entity_poly.entity_id
_entity_poly.type
_entity_poly.pdbx_seq_one_letter_code
_entity_poly.pdbx_strand_id
1 'polypeptide(L)'
;MPNSREMLLKILNKTKNSLQNKVPPFQIECLDMFQKKIQAIQVDEISEMDLQVCDVLLDKCFCDLDDMVPREHRIIGLINKANLTNDDFYTKVAKIFDNEIKRINNLSRNGFYDQTVTHVKKIVIDMKTELTNIKNELNPQYHNMKTHHGFLC
;
A
#
# COMPACT_ATOMS: atom_id res chain seq x y z
N MET A 1 -21.85 2.38 12.12
CA MET A 1 -21.18 2.81 10.88
C MET A 1 -20.04 1.85 10.61
N PRO A 2 -19.73 1.46 9.36
CA PRO A 2 -18.55 0.65 9.09
C PRO A 2 -17.31 1.40 9.57
N ASN A 3 -16.38 0.69 10.21
CA ASN A 3 -15.11 1.30 10.62
C ASN A 3 -14.27 1.65 9.37
N SER A 4 -13.30 2.55 9.52
CA SER A 4 -12.55 3.10 8.38
C SER A 4 -11.79 2.01 7.61
N ARG A 5 -11.27 0.98 8.29
CA ARG A 5 -10.77 -0.26 7.67
C ARG A 5 -11.77 -0.92 6.72
N GLU A 6 -13.02 -1.15 7.15
CA GLU A 6 -14.06 -1.75 6.31
C GLU A 6 -14.37 -0.87 5.08
N MET A 7 -14.41 0.44 5.27
CA MET A 7 -14.57 1.39 4.16
C MET A 7 -13.41 1.30 3.17
N LEU A 8 -12.17 1.31 3.65
CA LEU A 8 -10.97 1.21 2.83
C LEU A 8 -10.95 -0.10 2.03
N LEU A 9 -11.22 -1.24 2.69
CA LEU A 9 -11.32 -2.54 2.03
C LEU A 9 -12.44 -2.57 0.99
N LYS A 10 -13.59 -1.96 1.27
CA LYS A 10 -14.70 -1.86 0.32
C LYS A 10 -14.31 -1.05 -0.91
N ILE A 11 -13.59 0.07 -0.75
CA ILE A 11 -13.14 0.90 -1.87
C ILE A 11 -12.10 0.15 -2.70
N LEU A 12 -11.12 -0.50 -2.07
CA LEU A 12 -10.13 -1.31 -2.76
C LEU A 12 -10.79 -2.46 -3.53
N ASN A 13 -11.74 -3.17 -2.92
CA ASN A 13 -12.47 -4.26 -3.56
C ASN A 13 -13.29 -3.78 -4.76
N LYS A 14 -14.01 -2.66 -4.60
CA LYS A 14 -14.77 -2.06 -5.70
C LYS A 14 -13.85 -1.65 -6.86
N THR A 15 -12.71 -1.04 -6.52
CA THR A 15 -11.68 -0.62 -7.50
C THR A 15 -11.13 -1.83 -8.25
N LYS A 16 -10.68 -2.86 -7.54
CA LYS A 16 -10.20 -4.12 -8.12
C LYS A 16 -11.23 -4.73 -9.08
N ASN A 17 -12.46 -4.96 -8.61
CA ASN A 17 -13.50 -5.62 -9.42
C ASN A 17 -13.85 -4.80 -10.67
N SER A 18 -13.87 -3.47 -10.56
CA SER A 18 -14.18 -2.61 -11.72
C SER A 18 -13.08 -2.58 -12.79
N LEU A 19 -11.85 -2.91 -12.38
CA LEU A 19 -10.63 -2.82 -13.19
C LEU A 19 -10.03 -4.18 -13.55
N GLN A 20 -10.61 -5.27 -13.04
CA GLN A 20 -10.20 -6.62 -13.37
C GLN A 20 -10.24 -6.78 -14.90
N ASN A 21 -9.11 -7.22 -15.48
CA ASN A 21 -8.86 -7.33 -16.92
C ASN A 21 -8.74 -6.01 -17.71
N LYS A 22 -8.76 -4.84 -17.06
CA LYS A 22 -8.61 -3.51 -17.71
C LYS A 22 -7.28 -2.84 -17.40
N VAL A 23 -6.57 -3.30 -16.38
CA VAL A 23 -5.24 -2.79 -15.99
C VAL A 23 -4.21 -3.92 -16.05
N PRO A 24 -2.91 -3.59 -16.12
CA PRO A 24 -1.85 -4.59 -16.07
C PRO A 24 -1.96 -5.51 -14.83
N PRO A 25 -1.63 -6.81 -14.95
CA PRO A 25 -1.66 -7.75 -13.83
C PRO A 25 -0.92 -7.25 -12.59
N PHE A 26 0.22 -6.57 -12.78
CA PHE A 26 0.98 -5.94 -11.69
C PHE A 26 0.12 -5.05 -10.79
N GLN A 27 -0.75 -4.20 -11.36
CA GLN A 27 -1.58 -3.30 -10.57
C GLN A 27 -2.66 -4.06 -9.78
N ILE A 28 -3.17 -5.17 -10.33
CA ILE A 28 -4.11 -6.06 -9.63
C ILE A 28 -3.42 -6.79 -8.47
N GLU A 29 -2.21 -7.31 -8.68
CA GLU A 29 -1.45 -7.98 -7.63
C GLU A 29 -1.06 -7.03 -6.49
N CYS A 30 -0.73 -5.78 -6.82
CA CYS A 30 -0.52 -4.74 -5.81
C CYS A 30 -1.80 -4.51 -4.98
N LEU A 31 -2.96 -4.37 -5.64
CA LEU A 31 -4.26 -4.24 -4.96
C LEU A 31 -4.54 -5.41 -4.02
N ASP A 32 -4.26 -6.64 -4.45
CA ASP A 32 -4.47 -7.85 -3.65
C ASP A 32 -3.55 -7.88 -2.44
N MET A 33 -2.29 -7.48 -2.61
CA MET A 33 -1.33 -7.36 -1.52
C MET A 33 -1.78 -6.29 -0.51
N PHE A 34 -2.20 -5.11 -0.96
CA PHE A 34 -2.69 -4.05 -0.08
C PHE A 34 -3.90 -4.51 0.75
N GLN A 35 -4.88 -5.15 0.10
CA GLN A 35 -6.05 -5.70 0.77
C GLN A 35 -5.68 -6.73 1.85
N LYS A 36 -4.80 -7.69 1.51
CA LYS A 36 -4.33 -8.71 2.46
C LYS A 36 -3.63 -8.08 3.66
N LYS A 37 -2.74 -7.10 3.43
CA LYS A 37 -2.01 -6.42 4.50
C LYS A 37 -2.96 -5.61 5.41
N ILE A 38 -3.94 -4.90 4.84
CA ILE A 38 -4.98 -4.20 5.62
C ILE A 38 -5.85 -5.19 6.42
N GLN A 39 -6.20 -6.34 5.84
CA GLN A 39 -6.95 -7.37 6.53
C GLN A 39 -6.17 -8.04 7.67
N ALA A 40 -4.84 -8.10 7.58
CA ALA A 40 -3.99 -8.72 8.60
C ALA A 40 -3.74 -7.82 9.82
N ILE A 41 -4.10 -6.53 9.76
CA ILE A 41 -4.00 -5.63 10.90
C ILE A 41 -4.92 -6.17 12.01
N GLN A 42 -4.38 -6.46 13.18
CA GLN A 42 -5.19 -6.92 14.32
C GLN A 42 -5.95 -5.72 14.93
N VAL A 43 -7.18 -5.97 15.35
CA VAL A 43 -8.05 -4.98 16.02
C VAL A 43 -8.46 -5.55 17.37
N ASP A 44 -7.90 -5.00 18.43
CA ASP A 44 -8.26 -5.12 19.83
C ASP A 44 -8.60 -3.72 20.37
N GLU A 45 -9.12 -3.58 21.59
CA GLU A 45 -9.60 -2.28 22.11
C GLU A 45 -8.54 -1.17 22.11
N ILE A 46 -7.25 -1.54 22.32
CA ILE A 46 -6.13 -0.61 22.25
C ILE A 46 -5.85 -0.25 20.78
N SER A 47 -5.84 -1.27 19.92
CA SER A 47 -5.61 -1.10 18.50
C SER A 47 -6.82 -0.55 17.73
N GLU A 48 -8.01 -0.43 18.32
CA GLU A 48 -9.17 0.26 17.76
C GLU A 48 -9.02 1.79 17.87
N MET A 49 -8.51 2.28 19.01
CA MET A 49 -8.02 3.65 19.14
C MET A 49 -6.81 3.89 18.25
N ASP A 50 -5.87 2.94 18.19
CA ASP A 50 -4.75 3.03 17.26
C ASP A 50 -5.24 3.01 15.82
N LEU A 51 -6.27 2.24 15.49
CA LEU A 51 -6.84 2.13 14.15
C LEU A 51 -7.45 3.43 13.67
N GLN A 52 -8.02 4.28 14.53
CA GLN A 52 -8.40 5.62 14.10
C GLN A 52 -7.18 6.43 13.63
N VAL A 53 -6.03 6.28 14.30
CA VAL A 53 -4.77 6.92 13.90
C VAL A 53 -4.13 6.20 12.69
N CYS A 54 -4.15 4.88 12.64
CA CYS A 54 -3.64 4.06 11.54
C CYS A 54 -4.45 4.26 10.27
N ASP A 55 -5.78 4.34 10.40
CA ASP A 55 -6.72 4.53 9.31
C ASP A 55 -6.61 5.95 8.78
N VAL A 56 -6.38 7.00 9.58
CA VAL A 56 -6.06 8.35 9.05
C VAL A 56 -4.74 8.34 8.25
N LEU A 57 -3.75 7.53 8.66
CA LEU A 57 -2.45 7.47 7.98
C LEU A 57 -2.48 6.61 6.70
N LEU A 58 -3.19 5.48 6.71
CA LEU A 58 -3.41 4.62 5.55
C LEU A 58 -4.42 5.24 4.57
N ASP A 59 -5.50 5.83 5.07
CA ASP A 59 -6.50 6.51 4.25
C ASP A 59 -5.83 7.54 3.34
N LYS A 60 -4.99 8.42 3.91
CA LYS A 60 -4.26 9.44 3.14
C LYS A 60 -3.37 8.87 2.03
N CYS A 61 -2.84 7.66 2.20
CA CYS A 61 -2.08 6.98 1.16
C CYS A 61 -2.98 6.41 0.06
N PHE A 62 -4.15 5.89 0.42
CA PHE A 62 -4.99 5.10 -0.48
C PHE A 62 -6.13 5.88 -1.12
N CYS A 63 -7.00 6.48 -0.31
CA CYS A 63 -8.27 7.11 -0.73
C CYS A 63 -8.34 8.58 -0.35
N ASP A 64 -7.89 8.91 0.86
CA ASP A 64 -8.03 10.20 1.53
C ASP A 64 -9.50 10.65 1.48
N LEU A 65 -10.31 10.02 2.34
CA LEU A 65 -11.77 10.19 2.40
C LEU A 65 -12.18 11.65 2.64
N ASP A 66 -11.31 12.44 3.29
CA ASP A 66 -11.50 13.87 3.55
C ASP A 66 -11.06 14.78 2.38
N ASP A 67 -10.56 14.19 1.29
CA ASP A 67 -10.16 14.87 0.05
C ASP A 67 -9.07 15.95 0.22
N MET A 68 -8.26 15.86 1.28
CA MET A 68 -7.19 16.82 1.66
C MET A 68 -5.89 16.74 0.84
N VAL A 69 -5.62 15.61 0.18
CA VAL A 69 -4.39 15.26 -0.52
C VAL A 69 -4.71 15.14 -2.02
N PRO A 70 -4.03 15.79 -2.98
CA PRO A 70 -4.42 15.64 -4.39
C PRO A 70 -4.46 14.18 -4.87
N ARG A 71 -5.42 13.86 -5.75
CA ARG A 71 -5.73 12.47 -6.15
C ARG A 71 -4.50 11.72 -6.70
N GLU A 72 -3.62 12.39 -7.43
CA GLU A 72 -2.36 11.84 -7.96
C GLU A 72 -1.33 11.45 -6.91
N HIS A 73 -1.50 11.89 -5.66
CA HIS A 73 -0.71 11.49 -4.50
C HIS A 73 -1.36 10.36 -3.70
N ARG A 74 -2.46 9.80 -4.21
CA ARG A 74 -3.16 8.66 -3.61
C ARG A 74 -3.00 7.43 -4.49
N ILE A 75 -2.84 6.26 -3.89
CA ILE A 75 -2.66 4.99 -4.62
C ILE A 75 -3.85 4.75 -5.55
N ILE A 76 -5.09 4.96 -5.10
CA ILE A 76 -6.28 4.76 -5.94
C ILE A 76 -6.35 5.75 -7.12
N GLY A 77 -5.78 6.95 -6.97
CA GLY A 77 -5.68 7.91 -8.06
C GLY A 77 -4.62 7.57 -9.11
N LEU A 78 -3.70 6.66 -8.79
CA LEU A 78 -2.68 6.17 -9.73
C LEU A 78 -3.14 4.93 -10.50
N ILE A 79 -4.05 4.15 -9.93
CA ILE A 79 -4.56 2.93 -10.58
C ILE A 79 -5.35 3.29 -11.84
N ASN A 80 -5.12 2.54 -12.92
CA ASN A 80 -5.79 2.73 -14.21
C ASN A 80 -5.59 4.13 -14.85
N LYS A 81 -4.55 4.86 -14.44
CA LYS A 81 -4.23 6.14 -15.07
C LYS A 81 -3.68 5.88 -16.47
N ALA A 82 -4.28 6.50 -17.48
CA ALA A 82 -3.84 6.38 -18.87
C ALA A 82 -2.33 6.73 -19.00
N ASN A 83 -1.61 5.94 -19.80
CA ASN A 83 -0.17 6.08 -20.04
C ASN A 83 0.73 5.87 -18.82
N LEU A 84 0.23 5.28 -17.73
CA LEU A 84 1.05 4.94 -16.57
C LEU A 84 1.62 3.52 -16.74
N THR A 85 2.92 3.42 -16.99
CA THR A 85 3.61 2.13 -17.06
C THR A 85 3.67 1.47 -15.68
N ASN A 86 3.98 0.16 -15.63
CA ASN A 86 4.20 -0.54 -14.35
C ASN A 86 5.34 0.09 -13.55
N ASP A 87 6.40 0.53 -14.22
CA ASP A 87 7.52 1.21 -13.58
C ASP A 87 7.15 2.58 -13.02
N ASP A 88 6.38 3.35 -13.76
CA ASP A 88 5.87 4.64 -13.30
C ASP A 88 4.90 4.48 -12.13
N PHE A 89 4.00 3.48 -12.21
CA PHE A 89 3.09 3.14 -11.13
C PHE A 89 3.87 2.77 -9.87
N TYR A 90 4.80 1.84 -9.98
CA TYR A 90 5.68 1.45 -8.88
C TYR A 90 6.39 2.65 -8.27
N THR A 91 7.03 3.48 -9.09
CA THR A 91 7.84 4.62 -8.62
C THR A 91 6.98 5.62 -7.86
N LYS A 92 5.76 5.90 -8.36
CA LYS A 92 4.84 6.82 -7.71
C LYS A 92 4.27 6.24 -6.41
N VAL A 93 3.88 4.97 -6.38
CA VAL A 93 3.38 4.31 -5.17
C VAL A 93 4.49 4.20 -4.11
N ALA A 94 5.70 3.81 -4.49
CA ALA A 94 6.85 3.76 -3.58
C ALA A 94 7.15 5.15 -2.98
N LYS A 95 7.03 6.23 -3.79
CA LYS A 95 7.17 7.60 -3.32
C LYS A 95 6.08 8.01 -2.33
N ILE A 96 4.83 7.56 -2.52
CA ILE A 96 3.74 7.78 -1.55
C ILE A 96 4.12 7.16 -0.21
N PHE A 97 4.56 5.89 -0.21
CA PHE A 97 5.00 5.22 1.02
C PHE A 97 6.22 5.90 1.66
N ASP A 98 7.20 6.38 0.87
CA ASP A 98 8.34 7.11 1.40
C ASP A 98 7.96 8.43 2.07
N ASN A 99 7.04 9.17 1.47
CA ASN A 99 6.52 10.40 2.06
C ASN A 99 5.78 10.11 3.36
N GLU A 100 5.02 9.02 3.41
CA GLU A 100 4.30 8.62 4.61
C GLU A 100 5.24 8.21 5.74
N ILE A 101 6.26 7.39 5.45
CA ILE A 101 7.30 7.01 6.43
C ILE A 101 8.00 8.26 6.98
N LYS A 102 8.31 9.25 6.13
CA LYS A 102 8.88 10.53 6.58
C LYS A 102 7.94 11.31 7.49
N ARG A 103 6.65 11.38 7.16
CA ARG A 103 5.63 12.04 7.99
C ARG A 103 5.51 11.39 9.36
N ILE A 104 5.38 10.06 9.38
CA ILE A 104 5.32 9.25 10.60
C ILE A 104 6.55 9.49 11.50
N ASN A 105 7.76 9.52 10.91
CA ASN A 105 9.00 9.81 11.66
C ASN A 105 9.03 11.22 12.28
N ASN A 106 8.33 12.18 11.68
CA ASN A 106 8.23 13.52 12.25
C ASN A 106 7.21 13.56 13.40
N LEU A 107 6.15 12.75 13.34
CA LEU A 107 5.11 12.64 14.37
C LEU A 107 5.62 11.94 15.64
N SER A 108 6.46 10.91 15.51
CA SER A 108 7.00 10.17 16.66
C SER A 108 7.89 11.02 17.59
N ARG A 109 8.37 12.19 17.13
CA ARG A 109 9.11 13.13 17.98
C ARG A 109 8.27 13.82 19.05
N ASN A 110 6.94 13.72 18.99
CA ASN A 110 6.00 14.43 19.88
C ASN A 110 5.41 13.56 21.01
N GLY A 111 6.00 12.39 21.30
CA GLY A 111 5.89 11.66 22.58
C GLY A 111 4.58 10.93 22.92
N PHE A 112 3.42 11.33 22.39
CA PHE A 112 2.13 10.82 22.86
C PHE A 112 1.58 9.58 22.12
N TYR A 113 2.07 9.27 20.91
CA TYR A 113 1.53 8.21 20.04
C TYR A 113 2.57 7.16 19.61
N ASP A 114 3.62 6.97 20.40
CA ASP A 114 4.86 6.34 19.93
C ASP A 114 4.68 4.87 19.48
N GLN A 115 3.84 4.09 20.18
CA GLN A 115 3.60 2.68 19.84
C GLN A 115 2.72 2.53 18.58
N THR A 116 1.63 3.29 18.50
CA THR A 116 0.71 3.37 17.35
C THR A 116 1.45 3.77 16.08
N VAL A 117 2.20 4.87 16.14
CA VAL A 117 2.98 5.42 15.02
C VAL A 117 4.04 4.42 14.58
N THR A 118 4.67 3.71 15.53
CA THR A 118 5.62 2.63 15.24
C THR A 118 4.95 1.45 14.53
N HIS A 119 3.76 1.05 14.94
CA HIS A 119 3.03 -0.06 14.31
C HIS A 119 2.64 0.27 12.87
N VAL A 120 2.07 1.46 12.64
CA VAL A 120 1.74 1.94 11.29
C VAL A 120 2.97 2.01 10.40
N LYS A 121 4.07 2.54 10.93
CA LYS A 121 5.35 2.61 10.21
C LYS A 121 5.77 1.24 9.70
N LYS A 122 5.68 0.21 10.54
CA LYS A 122 6.01 -1.18 10.17
C LYS A 122 5.11 -1.66 9.03
N ILE A 123 3.80 -1.45 9.13
CA ILE A 123 2.84 -1.83 8.07
C ILE A 123 3.20 -1.15 6.73
N VAL A 124 3.49 0.16 6.74
CA VAL A 124 3.84 0.91 5.53
C VAL A 124 5.17 0.43 4.93
N ILE A 125 6.18 0.15 5.77
CA ILE A 125 7.46 -0.42 5.34
C ILE A 125 7.25 -1.81 4.74
N ASP A 126 6.44 -2.65 5.37
CA ASP A 126 6.15 -4.00 4.89
C ASP A 126 5.41 -3.96 3.55
N MET A 127 4.40 -3.11 3.40
CA MET A 127 3.70 -2.91 2.12
C MET A 127 4.65 -2.42 1.02
N LYS A 128 5.56 -1.49 1.32
CA LYS A 128 6.58 -1.02 0.37
C LYS A 128 7.55 -2.14 -0.02
N THR A 129 7.94 -2.96 0.94
CA THR A 129 8.85 -4.10 0.71
C THR A 129 8.19 -5.12 -0.21
N GLU A 130 6.94 -5.49 0.06
CA GLU A 130 6.21 -6.43 -0.82
C GLU A 130 5.93 -5.85 -2.20
N LEU A 131 5.64 -4.55 -2.31
CA LEU A 131 5.53 -3.89 -3.61
C LEU A 131 6.80 -4.07 -4.45
N THR A 132 7.97 -3.99 -3.80
CA THR A 132 9.27 -4.21 -4.44
C THR A 132 9.45 -5.68 -4.85
N ASN A 133 9.04 -6.62 -3.99
CA ASN A 133 9.07 -8.05 -4.29
C ASN A 133 8.21 -8.39 -5.52
N ILE A 134 6.95 -7.93 -5.56
CA ILE A 134 6.03 -8.13 -6.68
C ILE A 134 6.63 -7.55 -7.97
N LYS A 135 7.22 -6.34 -7.91
CA LYS A 135 7.89 -5.74 -9.07
C LYS A 135 9.04 -6.61 -9.58
N ASN A 136 9.86 -7.14 -8.68
CA ASN A 136 11.00 -7.97 -9.04
C ASN A 136 10.55 -9.32 -9.63
N GLU A 137 9.54 -9.95 -9.06
CA GLU A 137 8.99 -11.21 -9.58
C GLU A 137 8.43 -11.06 -10.98
N LEU A 138 7.78 -9.94 -11.29
CA LEU A 138 7.22 -9.68 -12.62
C LEU A 138 8.23 -9.11 -13.62
N ASN A 139 9.48 -8.86 -13.20
CA ASN A 139 10.54 -8.39 -14.09
C ASN A 139 11.21 -9.60 -14.80
N PRO A 140 11.18 -9.68 -16.15
CA PRO A 140 11.75 -10.80 -16.89
C PRO A 140 13.22 -11.11 -16.58
N GLN A 141 14.00 -10.09 -16.20
CA GLN A 141 15.42 -10.26 -15.85
C GLN A 141 15.63 -11.03 -14.53
N TYR A 142 14.68 -10.93 -13.59
CA TYR A 142 14.74 -11.64 -12.30
C TYR A 142 14.39 -13.13 -12.46
N HIS A 143 13.50 -13.46 -13.40
CA HIS A 143 13.17 -14.85 -13.73
C HIS A 143 14.37 -15.62 -14.30
N ASN A 144 15.24 -14.97 -15.09
CA ASN A 144 16.48 -15.59 -15.62
C ASN A 144 17.57 -15.82 -14.56
N MET A 145 17.58 -15.06 -13.45
CA MET A 145 18.52 -15.30 -12.36
C MET A 145 18.16 -16.52 -11.51
N LYS A 146 16.86 -16.80 -11.29
CA LYS A 146 16.42 -17.98 -10.54
C LYS A 146 16.59 -19.29 -11.33
N THR A 147 16.45 -19.27 -12.65
CA THR A 147 16.63 -20.47 -13.50
C THR A 147 18.09 -20.84 -13.77
N HIS A 148 19.05 -19.91 -13.64
CA HIS A 148 20.48 -20.20 -13.83
C HIS A 148 21.24 -20.66 -12.58
N HIS A 149 20.61 -20.75 -11.40
CA HIS A 149 21.18 -21.40 -10.22
C HIS A 149 20.62 -22.80 -9.94
N GLY A 150 19.81 -23.35 -10.86
CA GLY A 150 19.23 -24.69 -10.76
C GLY A 150 19.82 -25.75 -11.70
N PHE A 151 20.90 -25.43 -12.44
CA PHE A 151 21.59 -26.39 -13.31
C PHE A 151 23.10 -26.24 -13.17
N LEU A 152 23.64 -26.83 -12.11
CA LEU A 152 25.01 -27.36 -12.14
C LEU A 152 24.88 -28.83 -11.76
N CYS A 153 24.97 -29.67 -12.79
CA CYS A 153 25.30 -31.09 -12.66
C CYS A 153 26.64 -31.27 -11.96
#